data_AF-A0A4Y5ST55-F1
#
_entry.id   AF-A0A4Y5ST55-F1
#
_cell.length_a   1.000
_cell.length_b   1.000
_cell.length_c   1.000
_cell.angle_alpha   90.00
_cell.angle_beta   90.00
_cell.angle_gamma   90.00
#
_symmetry.space_group_name_H-M   'P 1'
#
loop_
_entity.id
_entity.type
_entity.pdbx_description
1 polymer ?
#
loop_
_entity_poly.entity_id
_entity_poly.type
_entity_poly.pdbx_seq_one_letter_code
_entity_poly.pdbx_strand_id
1 'polypeptide(L)'
;MPDPVRSQNPASLASDALRLSGELVRKEITLAKAEMRQNLTRAGAGLGMVAAAAVLGIVTLNVLTAALVAALAETDLGPIWSAVIVGVILAILAYVLLRKGMADLKPENLMPTRTAENVQRDASAVKEAYHDA
;
A
#
# COMPACT_ATOMS: atom_id res chain seq x y z
N MET A 1 -12.92 -26.57 -61.99
CA MET A 1 -13.68 -26.71 -60.74
C MET A 1 -13.72 -25.35 -60.07
N PRO A 2 -14.89 -24.69 -59.96
CA PRO A 2 -15.03 -23.40 -59.27
C PRO A 2 -15.08 -23.62 -57.75
N ASP A 3 -14.34 -22.83 -56.98
CA ASP A 3 -14.35 -22.87 -55.52
C ASP A 3 -15.69 -22.36 -54.97
N PRO A 4 -16.34 -23.06 -54.02
CA PRO A 4 -17.57 -22.59 -53.42
C PRO A 4 -17.29 -21.42 -52.46
N VAL A 5 -17.66 -20.21 -52.88
CA VAL A 5 -17.68 -19.00 -52.06
C VAL A 5 -18.63 -19.26 -50.87
N ARG A 6 -18.05 -19.46 -49.69
CA ARG A 6 -18.74 -19.65 -48.42
C ARG A 6 -19.63 -18.43 -48.15
N SER A 7 -20.94 -18.61 -48.23
CA SER A 7 -21.93 -17.58 -47.90
C SER A 7 -21.72 -17.10 -46.46
N GLN A 8 -21.29 -15.85 -46.31
CA GLN A 8 -21.13 -15.21 -45.01
C GLN A 8 -22.53 -14.94 -44.45
N ASN A 9 -23.00 -15.86 -43.60
CA ASN A 9 -24.28 -15.73 -42.93
C ASN A 9 -24.15 -14.63 -41.85
N PRO A 10 -24.97 -13.57 -41.82
CA PRO A 10 -24.91 -12.55 -40.77
C PRO A 10 -25.04 -13.12 -39.35
N ALA A 11 -25.72 -14.28 -39.20
CA ALA A 11 -25.76 -15.02 -37.96
C ALA A 11 -24.39 -15.56 -37.51
N SER A 12 -23.49 -15.93 -38.44
CA SER A 12 -22.15 -16.44 -38.10
C SER A 12 -21.19 -15.32 -37.69
N LEU A 13 -21.33 -14.12 -38.27
CA LEU A 13 -20.53 -12.95 -37.88
C LEU A 13 -20.87 -12.48 -36.45
N ALA A 14 -22.16 -12.51 -36.08
CA ALA A 14 -22.59 -12.19 -34.72
C ALA A 14 -22.04 -13.20 -33.69
N SER A 15 -22.04 -14.50 -34.03
CA SER A 15 -21.45 -15.52 -33.15
C SER A 15 -19.93 -15.39 -33.03
N ASP A 16 -19.24 -15.00 -34.09
CA ASP A 16 -17.78 -14.80 -34.08
C ASP A 16 -17.40 -13.55 -33.26
N ALA A 17 -18.16 -12.45 -33.37
CA ALA A 17 -17.95 -11.25 -32.56
C ALA A 17 -18.19 -11.50 -31.06
N LEU A 18 -19.22 -12.28 -30.70
CA LEU A 18 -19.48 -12.68 -29.31
C LEU A 18 -18.37 -13.58 -28.75
N ARG A 19 -17.85 -14.51 -29.56
CA ARG A 19 -16.70 -15.34 -29.20
C ARG A 19 -15.44 -14.51 -28.96
N LEU A 20 -15.11 -13.60 -29.88
CA LEU A 20 -13.93 -12.74 -29.77
C LEU A 20 -14.03 -11.80 -28.54
N SER A 21 -15.23 -11.27 -28.26
CA SER A 21 -15.48 -10.44 -27.07
C SER A 21 -15.24 -11.24 -25.78
N GLY A 22 -15.71 -12.49 -25.72
CA GLY A 22 -15.46 -13.39 -24.59
C GLY A 22 -13.98 -13.74 -24.40
N GLU A 23 -13.22 -13.88 -25.49
CA GLU A 23 -11.77 -14.10 -25.45
C GLU A 23 -11.00 -12.86 -24.94
N LEU A 24 -11.40 -11.65 -25.38
CA LEU A 24 -10.83 -10.40 -24.88
C LEU A 24 -11.04 -10.22 -23.38
N VAL A 25 -12.27 -10.43 -22.89
CA VAL A 25 -12.58 -10.31 -21.45
C VAL A 25 -11.74 -11.29 -20.62
N ARG A 26 -11.60 -12.54 -21.08
CA ARG A 26 -10.74 -13.52 -20.41
C ARG A 26 -9.27 -13.09 -20.41
N LYS A 27 -8.80 -12.49 -21.50
CA LYS A 27 -7.44 -11.96 -21.62
C LYS A 27 -7.20 -10.79 -20.67
N GLU A 28 -8.13 -9.83 -20.59
CA GLU A 28 -8.05 -8.71 -19.64
C GLU A 28 -8.06 -9.18 -18.19
N ILE A 29 -8.92 -10.13 -17.83
CA ILE A 29 -8.91 -10.72 -16.48
C ILE A 29 -7.57 -11.40 -16.20
N THR A 30 -7.00 -12.10 -17.18
CA THR A 30 -5.69 -12.76 -17.03
C THR A 30 -4.57 -11.73 -16.86
N LEU A 31 -4.61 -10.64 -17.62
CA LEU A 31 -3.66 -9.53 -17.50
C LEU A 31 -3.79 -8.83 -16.16
N ALA A 32 -5.00 -8.46 -15.76
CA ALA A 32 -5.29 -7.85 -14.46
C ALA A 32 -4.82 -8.73 -13.30
N LYS A 33 -5.02 -10.06 -13.39
CA LYS A 33 -4.46 -11.01 -12.41
C LYS A 33 -2.94 -11.03 -12.41
N ALA A 34 -2.29 -10.97 -13.58
CA ALA A 34 -0.84 -10.93 -13.68
C ALA A 34 -0.26 -9.65 -13.07
N GLU A 35 -0.85 -8.50 -13.38
CA GLU A 35 -0.48 -7.21 -12.82
C GLU A 35 -0.72 -7.14 -11.31
N MET A 36 -1.87 -7.64 -10.84
CA MET A 36 -2.16 -7.73 -9.41
C MET A 36 -1.14 -8.62 -8.69
N ARG A 37 -0.74 -9.75 -9.26
CA ARG A 37 0.33 -10.60 -8.70
C ARG A 37 1.66 -9.86 -8.64
N GLN A 38 2.05 -9.16 -9.71
CA GLN A 38 3.27 -8.39 -9.75
C GLN A 38 3.27 -7.26 -8.69
N ASN A 39 2.13 -6.57 -8.55
CA ASN A 39 1.94 -5.53 -7.53
C ASN A 39 2.02 -6.12 -6.12
N LEU A 40 1.41 -7.28 -5.86
CA LEU A 40 1.50 -7.99 -4.59
C LEU A 40 2.93 -8.43 -4.28
N THR A 41 3.68 -8.93 -5.26
CA THR A 41 5.10 -9.30 -5.06
C THR A 41 5.94 -8.07 -4.72
N ARG A 42 5.76 -6.96 -5.42
CA ARG A 42 6.47 -5.70 -5.13
C ARG A 42 6.11 -5.16 -3.75
N ALA A 43 4.83 -5.16 -3.39
CA ALA A 43 4.37 -4.76 -2.07
C ALA A 43 4.93 -5.68 -0.98
N GLY A 44 4.92 -7.00 -1.20
CA GLY A 44 5.47 -7.99 -0.28
C GLY A 44 6.97 -7.84 -0.06
N ALA A 45 7.74 -7.61 -1.14
CA ALA A 45 9.17 -7.33 -1.04
C ALA A 45 9.43 -6.02 -0.28
N GLY A 46 8.63 -4.97 -0.57
CA GLY A 46 8.68 -3.69 0.16
C GLY A 46 8.43 -3.86 1.66
N LEU A 47 7.36 -4.56 2.03
CA LEU A 47 7.03 -4.87 3.42
C LEU A 47 8.12 -5.72 4.08
N GLY A 48 8.69 -6.70 3.37
CA GLY A 48 9.80 -7.51 3.85
C GLY A 48 11.05 -6.67 4.16
N MET A 49 11.41 -5.73 3.29
CA MET A 49 12.51 -4.80 3.53
C MET A 49 12.25 -3.87 4.71
N VAL A 50 11.03 -3.32 4.83
CA VAL A 50 10.65 -2.48 5.97
C VAL A 50 10.72 -3.26 7.29
N ALA A 51 10.24 -4.51 7.31
CA ALA A 51 10.32 -5.37 8.49
C ALA A 51 11.78 -5.67 8.86
N ALA A 52 12.63 -6.01 7.88
CA ALA A 52 14.06 -6.24 8.10
C ALA A 52 14.76 -4.98 8.63
N ALA A 53 14.48 -3.81 8.04
CA ALA A 53 15.00 -2.52 8.49
C ALA A 53 14.54 -2.18 9.92
N ALA A 54 13.30 -2.51 10.29
CA ALA A 54 12.80 -2.32 11.64
C ALA A 54 13.56 -3.17 12.66
N VAL A 55 13.78 -4.46 12.35
CA VAL A 55 14.57 -5.37 13.21
C VAL A 55 16.01 -4.86 13.37
N LEU A 56 16.67 -4.51 12.26
CA LEU A 56 18.02 -3.96 12.30
C LEU A 56 18.07 -2.64 13.07
N GLY A 57 17.07 -1.77 12.88
CA GLY A 57 16.94 -0.52 13.61
C GLY A 57 16.85 -0.73 15.12
N ILE A 58 16.11 -1.74 15.60
CA ILE A 58 16.06 -2.10 17.02
C ILE A 58 17.44 -2.54 17.53
N VAL A 59 18.14 -3.40 16.79
CA VAL A 59 19.48 -3.88 17.18
C VAL A 59 20.47 -2.71 17.22
N THR A 60 20.51 -1.89 16.18
CA THR A 60 21.39 -0.71 16.11
C THR A 60 21.09 0.27 17.24
N LEU A 61 19.82 0.53 17.55
CA LEU A 61 19.44 1.43 18.63
C LEU A 61 19.91 0.91 19.98
N ASN A 62 19.83 -0.40 20.24
CA ASN A 62 20.37 -0.99 21.47
C ASN A 62 21.89 -0.84 21.57
N VAL A 63 22.61 -1.14 20.49
CA VAL A 63 24.08 -1.00 20.46
C VAL A 63 24.50 0.45 20.68
N LEU A 64 23.86 1.41 20.00
CA LEU A 64 24.14 2.84 20.17
C LEU A 64 23.79 3.34 21.57
N THR A 65 22.67 2.87 22.14
CA THR A 65 22.29 3.21 23.51
C THR A 65 23.34 2.72 24.50
N ALA A 66 23.79 1.46 24.38
CA ALA A 66 24.84 0.90 25.22
C ALA A 66 26.16 1.67 25.07
N ALA A 67 26.54 2.01 23.83
CA ALA A 67 27.75 2.79 23.55
C ALA A 67 27.67 4.20 24.16
N LEU A 68 26.53 4.87 24.08
CA LEU A 68 26.33 6.20 24.65
C LEU A 68 26.36 6.16 26.19
N VAL A 69 25.73 5.15 26.80
CA VAL A 69 25.79 4.94 28.24
C VAL A 69 27.23 4.68 28.69
N ALA A 70 27.98 3.84 27.98
CA ALA A 70 29.38 3.57 28.28
C ALA A 70 30.25 4.84 28.15
N ALA A 71 30.07 5.61 27.07
CA ALA A 71 30.80 6.86 26.86
C ALA A 71 30.52 7.89 27.97
N LEU A 72 29.26 8.02 28.42
CA LEU A 72 28.91 8.89 29.54
C LEU A 72 29.40 8.32 30.88
N ALA A 73 29.46 7.00 31.03
CA ALA A 73 29.94 6.36 32.25
C ALA A 73 31.43 6.62 32.50
N GLU A 74 32.23 6.96 31.48
CA GLU A 74 33.63 7.39 31.63
C GLU A 74 33.77 8.82 32.21
N THR A 75 32.67 9.54 32.37
CA THR A 75 32.64 10.87 33.02
C THR A 75 32.31 10.75 34.51
N ASP A 76 32.34 11.87 35.23
CA ASP A 76 32.03 11.95 36.67
C ASP A 76 30.58 11.53 37.03
N LEU A 77 29.70 11.32 36.04
CA LEU A 77 28.33 10.84 36.28
C LEU A 77 28.27 9.39 36.78
N GLY A 78 29.24 8.56 36.39
CA GLY A 78 29.25 7.13 36.66
C GLY A 78 28.18 6.32 35.89
N PRO A 79 28.22 4.97 35.98
CA PRO A 79 27.46 4.11 35.08
C PRO A 79 25.94 4.19 35.24
N ILE A 80 25.45 4.28 36.49
CA ILE A 80 24.02 4.23 36.79
C ILE A 80 23.32 5.50 36.30
N TRP A 81 23.85 6.68 36.64
CA TRP A 81 23.24 7.95 36.25
C TRP A 81 23.33 8.19 34.74
N SER A 82 24.40 7.72 34.10
CA SER A 82 24.53 7.71 32.63
C SER A 82 23.40 6.91 31.98
N ALA A 83 23.12 5.70 32.47
CA ALA A 83 22.03 4.86 31.98
C ALA A 83 20.65 5.52 32.18
N VAL A 84 20.42 6.13 33.35
CA VAL A 84 19.17 6.83 33.67
C VAL A 84 18.92 8.00 32.72
N ILE A 85 19.92 8.86 32.51
CA ILE A 85 19.77 10.05 31.66
C ILE A 85 19.49 9.64 30.21
N VAL A 86 20.28 8.72 29.66
CA VAL A 86 20.07 8.24 28.29
C VAL A 86 18.70 7.57 28.15
N GLY A 87 18.31 6.76 29.13
CA GLY A 87 17.01 6.10 29.16
C GLY A 87 15.85 7.09 29.16
N VAL A 88 15.93 8.16 29.97
CA VAL A 88 14.90 9.21 30.02
C VAL A 88 14.81 9.95 28.68
N ILE A 89 15.93 10.31 28.07
CA ILE A 89 15.95 10.98 26.76
C ILE A 89 15.28 10.10 25.69
N LEU A 90 15.65 8.82 25.63
CA LEU A 90 15.05 7.88 24.68
C LEU A 90 13.56 7.63 24.97
N ALA A 91 13.14 7.58 26.23
CA ALA A 91 11.73 7.46 26.60
C ALA A 91 10.89 8.64 26.11
N ILE A 92 11.41 9.88 26.24
CA ILE A 92 10.75 11.08 25.72
C ILE A 92 10.64 11.02 24.19
N LEU A 93 11.73 10.66 23.50
CA LEU A 93 11.72 10.51 22.04
C LEU A 93 10.72 9.45 21.57
N ALA A 94 10.70 8.29 22.24
CA ALA A 94 9.74 7.21 21.95
C ALA A 94 8.29 7.66 22.16
N TYR A 95 8.00 8.38 23.25
CA TYR A 95 6.67 8.92 23.50
C TYR A 95 6.21 9.89 22.40
N VAL A 96 7.08 10.81 21.95
CA VAL A 96 6.76 11.76 20.87
C VAL A 96 6.51 11.03 19.55
N LEU A 97 7.38 10.09 19.17
CA LEU A 97 7.23 9.31 17.95
C LEU A 97 5.95 8.47 17.95
N LEU A 98 5.63 7.83 19.08
CA LEU A 98 4.40 7.06 19.25
C LEU A 98 3.16 7.96 19.06
N ARG A 99 3.15 9.13 19.72
CA ARG A 99 2.03 10.07 19.63
C ARG A 99 1.83 10.57 18.21
N LYS A 100 2.91 10.91 17.51
CA LYS A 100 2.85 11.33 16.11
C LYS A 100 2.38 10.20 15.19
N GLY A 101 2.96 9.00 15.31
CA GLY A 101 2.56 7.84 14.52
C GLY A 101 1.09 7.48 14.72
N MET A 102 0.60 7.49 15.96
CA MET A 102 -0.81 7.26 16.24
C MET A 102 -1.72 8.35 15.66
N ALA A 103 -1.27 9.60 15.59
CA ALA A 103 -2.02 10.68 14.97
C ALA A 103 -2.10 10.51 13.45
N ASP A 104 -1.00 10.10 12.82
CA ASP A 104 -0.92 9.92 11.36
C ASP A 104 -1.72 8.69 10.88
N LEU A 105 -1.88 7.67 11.72
CA LEU A 105 -2.65 6.46 11.43
C LEU A 105 -4.17 6.60 11.65
N LYS A 106 -4.66 7.79 12.00
CA LYS A 106 -6.11 8.00 12.16
C LYS A 106 -6.83 7.82 10.82
N PRO A 107 -8.00 7.15 10.79
CA PRO A 107 -8.78 6.96 9.57
C PRO A 107 -9.03 8.29 8.81
N GLU A 108 -9.27 9.37 9.53
CA GLU A 108 -9.45 10.72 8.97
C GLU A 108 -8.25 11.19 8.12
N ASN A 109 -7.03 10.80 8.50
CA ASN A 109 -5.78 11.15 7.80
C ASN A 109 -5.40 10.14 6.71
N LEU A 110 -5.99 8.95 6.73
CA LEU A 110 -5.75 7.88 5.77
C LEU A 110 -6.79 7.84 4.64
N MET A 111 -7.95 8.46 4.84
CA MET A 111 -8.97 8.56 3.80
C MET A 111 -8.57 9.61 2.75
N PRO A 112 -8.50 9.25 1.45
CA PRO A 112 -8.26 10.22 0.39
C PRO A 112 -9.49 11.12 0.26
N THR A 113 -9.45 12.27 0.93
CA THR A 113 -10.54 13.26 0.99
C THR A 113 -11.04 13.66 -0.39
N ARG A 114 -10.13 13.85 -1.35
CA ARG A 114 -10.50 14.23 -2.73
C ARG A 114 -11.14 13.10 -3.54
N THR A 115 -10.70 11.86 -3.34
CA THR A 115 -11.28 10.71 -4.04
C THR A 115 -12.66 10.38 -3.49
N ALA A 116 -12.85 10.49 -2.17
CA ALA A 116 -14.15 10.33 -1.54
C ALA A 116 -15.15 11.40 -2.01
N GLU A 117 -14.74 12.67 -2.09
CA GLU A 117 -15.59 13.75 -2.62
C GLU A 117 -15.98 13.53 -4.08
N ASN A 118 -15.03 13.16 -4.95
CA ASN A 118 -15.32 12.93 -6.37
C ASN A 118 -16.30 11.76 -6.58
N VAL A 119 -16.11 10.65 -5.87
CA VAL A 119 -17.03 9.49 -5.93
C VAL A 119 -18.42 9.87 -5.44
N GLN A 120 -18.51 10.67 -4.38
CA GLN A 120 -19.78 11.12 -3.83
C GLN A 120 -20.51 12.07 -4.80
N ARG A 121 -19.76 12.94 -5.49
CA ARG A 121 -20.28 13.89 -6.48
C ARG A 121 -20.77 13.16 -7.74
N ASP A 122 -20.04 12.16 -8.22
CA ASP A 122 -20.44 11.32 -9.35
C ASP A 122 -21.69 10.50 -9.01
N ALA A 123 -21.75 9.92 -7.80
CA ALA A 123 -22.94 9.20 -7.32
C ALA A 123 -24.17 10.13 -7.20
N SER A 124 -23.95 11.39 -6.80
CA SER A 124 -25.03 12.39 -6.71
C SER A 124 -25.58 12.73 -8.10
N ALA A 125 -24.70 12.95 -9.08
CA ALA A 125 -25.10 13.26 -10.45
C ALA A 125 -25.89 12.12 -11.10
N VAL A 126 -25.52 10.87 -10.86
CA VAL A 126 -26.26 9.69 -11.35
C VAL A 126 -27.64 9.57 -10.69
N LYS A 127 -27.74 9.89 -9.39
CA LYS A 127 -29.01 9.84 -8.66
C LYS A 127 -29.97 10.95 -9.09
N GLU A 128 -29.45 12.13 -9.39
CA GLU A 128 -30.23 13.26 -9.89
C GLU A 128 -30.74 13.00 -11.31
N ALA A 129 -29.90 12.43 -12.19
CA ALA A 129 -30.31 12.00 -13.54
C ALA A 129 -31.41 10.92 -13.55
N TYR A 130 -31.55 10.15 -12.47
CA TYR A 130 -32.61 9.14 -12.32
C TYR A 130 -33.91 9.69 -11.71
N HIS A 131 -33.86 10.85 -11.06
CA HIS A 131 -35.04 11.48 -10.46
C HIS A 131 -35.74 12.45 -11.42
N ASP A 132 -35.02 12.92 -12.45
CA ASP A 132 -35.50 13.84 -13.49
C ASP A 132 -36.01 13.12 -14.76
N ALA A 133 -36.08 11.79 -14.75
CA ALA A 133 -36.58 10.92 -15.83
C ALA A 133 -37.84 10.16 -15.40
#